data_AF-A0A101WUA4-F1
#
_entry.id   AF-A0A101WUA4-F1
#
_cell.length_a   1.000
_cell.length_b   1.000
_cell.length_c   1.000
_cell.angle_alpha   90.00
_cell.angle_beta   90.00
_cell.angle_gamma   90.00
#
_symmetry.space_group_name_H-M   'P 1'
#
loop_
_entity.id
_entity.type
_entity.pdbx_description
1 polymer ?
#
loop_
_entity_poly.entity_id
_entity_poly.type
_entity_poly.pdbx_seq_one_letter_code
_entity_poly.pdbx_strand_id
1 'polypeptide(L)'
;MDLAEIIASLSRSCVDLEREFGDEFLGLMLFGSWVRGEAREDSDVDVLVLFKNLVGNLDVRARVYGLIRKYVNRDVTLVIMRRGDIHGRWSSLAINIAWDGVIICDRQGELRWFKEAVVEFVRRENLVRYRTRDGKYGWERADGKPLIHTVRDHVRPNG
;
A
#
# COMPACT_ATOMS: atom_id res chain seq x y z
N MET A 1 20.08 2.88 7.37
CA MET A 1 18.98 3.61 6.73
C MET A 1 17.94 4.02 7.74
N ASP A 2 17.59 5.30 7.71
CA ASP A 2 16.40 5.84 8.34
C ASP A 2 15.24 5.95 7.34
N LEU A 3 14.09 6.46 7.79
CA LEU A 3 12.90 6.62 6.95
C LEU A 3 13.14 7.59 5.77
N ALA A 4 13.92 8.65 5.96
CA ALA A 4 14.18 9.64 4.91
C ALA A 4 15.05 9.04 3.79
N GLU A 5 16.07 8.27 4.14
CA GLU A 5 16.89 7.52 3.20
C GLU A 5 16.06 6.50 2.41
N ILE A 6 15.13 5.78 3.08
CA ILE A 6 14.23 4.84 2.40
C ILE A 6 13.35 5.57 1.38
N ILE A 7 12.72 6.68 1.77
CA ILE A 7 11.86 7.46 0.87
C ILE A 7 12.66 7.97 -0.33
N ALA A 8 13.86 8.50 -0.11
CA ALA A 8 14.73 8.96 -1.19
C ALA A 8 15.13 7.82 -2.14
N SER A 9 15.43 6.63 -1.61
CA SER A 9 15.77 5.44 -2.40
C SER A 9 14.59 4.91 -3.21
N LEU A 10 13.39 4.85 -2.61
CA LEU A 10 12.16 4.46 -3.32
C LEU A 10 11.76 5.50 -4.38
N SER A 11 12.02 6.78 -4.13
CA SER A 11 11.75 7.83 -5.13
C SER A 11 12.60 7.62 -6.39
N ARG A 12 13.83 7.13 -6.26
CA ARG A 12 14.68 6.76 -7.41
C ARG A 12 14.14 5.52 -8.13
N SER A 13 13.63 4.52 -7.41
CA SER A 13 13.06 3.33 -8.04
C SER A 13 11.77 3.63 -8.82
N CYS A 14 11.01 4.67 -8.47
CA CYS A 14 9.84 5.10 -9.25
C CYS A 14 10.19 5.41 -10.71
N VAL A 15 11.35 6.02 -10.98
CA VAL A 15 11.79 6.34 -12.36
C VAL A 15 12.04 5.07 -13.16
N ASP A 16 12.68 4.07 -12.56
CA ASP A 16 12.97 2.81 -13.22
C ASP A 16 11.71 1.94 -13.39
N LEU A 17 10.80 1.95 -12.40
CA LEU A 17 9.50 1.28 -12.50
C LEU A 17 8.65 1.88 -13.62
N GLU A 18 8.63 3.20 -13.75
CA GLU A 18 7.93 3.88 -14.83
C GLU A 18 8.52 3.54 -16.20
N ARG A 19 9.86 3.50 -16.32
CA ARG A 19 10.52 3.12 -17.58
C ARG A 19 10.23 1.67 -17.98
N GLU A 20 10.20 0.76 -17.02
CA GLU A 20 10.02 -0.67 -17.26
C GLU A 20 8.57 -1.04 -17.61
N PHE A 21 7.61 -0.44 -16.91
CA PHE A 21 6.20 -0.84 -16.99
C PHE A 21 5.30 0.19 -17.67
N GLY A 22 5.81 1.39 -17.99
CA GLY A 22 5.09 2.43 -18.71
C GLY A 22 3.76 2.78 -18.05
N ASP A 23 2.70 2.84 -18.87
CA ASP A 23 1.34 3.19 -18.43
C ASP A 23 0.67 2.14 -17.53
N GLU A 24 1.24 0.94 -17.42
CA GLU A 24 0.76 -0.04 -16.45
C GLU A 24 1.13 0.39 -15.03
N PHE A 25 2.26 1.07 -14.79
CA PHE A 25 2.65 1.51 -13.45
C PHE A 25 1.88 2.78 -13.05
N LEU A 26 1.16 2.71 -11.94
CA LEU A 26 0.34 3.82 -11.43
C LEU A 26 0.94 4.51 -10.21
N GLY A 27 1.70 3.79 -9.39
CA GLY A 27 2.38 4.38 -8.25
C GLY A 27 3.04 3.39 -7.29
N LEU A 28 3.76 3.96 -6.33
CA LEU A 28 4.49 3.26 -5.27
C LEU A 28 4.15 3.91 -3.92
N MET A 29 3.85 3.09 -2.93
CA MET A 29 3.59 3.51 -1.56
C MET A 29 4.44 2.69 -0.60
N LEU A 30 5.12 3.36 0.32
CA LEU A 30 5.79 2.74 1.46
C LEU A 30 4.76 2.55 2.58
N PHE A 31 4.75 1.40 3.23
CA PHE A 31 3.94 1.17 4.43
C PHE A 31 4.73 0.40 5.48
N GLY A 32 4.04 -0.13 6.49
CA GLY A 32 4.68 -1.06 7.41
C GLY A 32 5.42 -0.39 8.56
N SER A 33 6.37 -1.13 9.14
CA SER A 33 7.01 -0.77 10.41
C SER A 33 7.81 0.53 10.33
N TRP A 34 8.47 0.80 9.20
CA TRP A 34 9.24 2.02 8.98
C TRP A 34 8.38 3.28 9.06
N VAL A 35 7.19 3.24 8.46
CA VAL A 35 6.26 4.38 8.50
C VAL A 35 5.66 4.57 9.88
N ARG A 36 5.43 3.49 10.62
CA ARG A 36 4.90 3.54 11.99
C ARG A 36 5.94 3.90 13.05
N GLY A 37 7.22 4.01 12.70
CA GLY A 37 8.30 4.20 13.66
C GLY A 37 8.56 2.96 14.55
N GLU A 38 8.14 1.78 14.09
CA GLU A 38 8.27 0.50 14.80
C GLU A 38 9.35 -0.40 14.20
N ALA A 39 10.09 0.08 13.19
CA ALA A 39 11.11 -0.69 12.50
C ALA A 39 12.29 -1.00 13.44
N ARG A 40 12.75 -2.24 13.37
CA ARG A 40 14.00 -2.72 13.95
C ARG A 40 15.10 -2.74 12.88
N GLU A 41 16.34 -2.97 13.32
CA GLU A 41 17.49 -3.04 12.43
C GLU A 41 17.35 -4.10 11.34
N ASP A 42 16.64 -5.21 11.62
CA ASP A 42 16.37 -6.32 10.71
C ASP A 42 15.05 -6.18 9.93
N SER A 43 14.33 -5.05 10.06
CA SER A 43 13.02 -4.89 9.44
C SER A 43 13.10 -4.68 7.92
N ASP A 44 12.33 -5.48 7.20
CA ASP A 44 12.03 -5.31 5.79
C ASP A 44 11.44 -3.92 5.49
N VAL A 45 11.61 -3.49 4.24
CA VAL A 45 10.92 -2.34 3.67
C VAL A 45 9.65 -2.84 2.96
N ASP A 46 8.48 -2.56 3.55
CA ASP A 46 7.19 -2.95 3.00
C ASP A 46 6.69 -1.95 1.96
N VAL A 47 6.44 -2.40 0.73
CA VAL A 47 5.98 -1.52 -0.36
C VAL A 47 4.79 -2.08 -1.11
N LEU A 48 3.86 -1.19 -1.45
CA LEU A 48 2.76 -1.43 -2.36
C LEU A 48 3.14 -0.83 -3.73
N VAL A 49 3.12 -1.67 -4.76
CA VAL A 49 3.15 -1.21 -6.16
C VAL A 49 1.76 -1.36 -6.76
N LEU A 50 1.24 -0.26 -7.29
CA LEU A 50 -0.05 -0.22 -7.95
C LEU A 50 0.14 -0.25 -9.46
N PHE A 51 -0.44 -1.26 -10.10
CA PHE A 51 -0.55 -1.34 -11.55
C PHE A 51 -1.96 -1.04 -12.02
N LYS A 52 -2.12 -0.74 -13.31
CA LYS A 52 -3.42 -0.56 -13.94
C LYS A 52 -4.16 -1.89 -14.03
N ASN A 53 -3.57 -2.86 -14.73
CA ASN A 53 -4.18 -4.18 -14.96
C ASN A 53 -3.20 -5.34 -14.68
N LEU A 54 -1.89 -5.07 -14.65
CA LEU A 54 -0.85 -6.08 -14.52
C LEU A 54 -0.97 -6.88 -13.22
N VAL A 55 -1.08 -8.21 -13.37
CA VAL A 55 -1.14 -9.15 -12.25
C VAL A 55 0.26 -9.43 -11.73
N GLY A 56 0.44 -9.42 -10.41
CA GLY A 56 1.69 -9.71 -9.73
C GLY A 56 2.09 -11.19 -9.75
N ASN A 57 2.27 -11.78 -10.93
CA ASN A 57 2.85 -13.11 -11.10
C ASN A 57 4.35 -13.10 -10.74
N LEU A 58 5.01 -14.27 -10.76
CA LEU A 58 6.40 -14.38 -10.33
C LEU A 58 7.36 -13.49 -11.14
N ASP A 59 7.15 -13.36 -12.46
CA ASP A 59 7.98 -12.51 -13.33
C ASP A 59 7.84 -11.03 -12.97
N VAL A 60 6.60 -10.54 -12.86
CA VAL A 60 6.32 -9.15 -12.47
C VAL A 60 6.90 -8.86 -11.10
N ARG A 61 6.71 -9.76 -10.13
CA ARG A 61 7.27 -9.62 -8.78
C ARG A 61 8.80 -9.56 -8.81
N ALA A 62 9.45 -10.44 -9.57
CA ALA A 62 10.91 -10.47 -9.68
C ALA A 62 11.47 -9.19 -10.32
N ARG A 63 10.84 -8.70 -11.40
CA ARG A 63 11.23 -7.45 -12.07
C ARG A 63 11.07 -6.24 -11.15
N VAL A 64 9.91 -6.09 -10.49
CA VAL A 64 9.68 -5.02 -9.51
C VAL A 64 10.69 -5.08 -8.37
N TYR A 65 10.88 -6.26 -7.78
CA TYR A 65 11.83 -6.47 -6.69
C TYR A 65 13.25 -6.07 -7.10
N GLY A 66 13.69 -6.51 -8.29
CA GLY A 66 15.00 -6.18 -8.85
C GLY A 66 15.20 -4.68 -9.02
N LEU A 67 14.20 -3.95 -9.53
CA LEU A 67 14.27 -2.50 -9.70
C LEU A 67 14.33 -1.74 -8.37
N ILE A 68 13.59 -2.18 -7.35
CA ILE A 68 13.62 -1.55 -6.02
C ILE A 68 14.96 -1.82 -5.30
N ARG A 69 15.46 -3.07 -5.36
CA ARG A 69 16.71 -3.48 -4.71
C ARG A 69 17.97 -2.80 -5.26
N LYS A 70 17.92 -2.21 -6.46
CA LYS A 70 19.00 -1.34 -6.97
C LYS A 70 19.29 -0.15 -6.05
N TYR A 71 18.27 0.33 -5.34
CA TYR A 71 18.37 1.54 -4.51
C TYR A 71 18.14 1.26 -3.02
N VAL A 72 17.44 0.19 -2.69
CA VAL A 72 17.12 -0.19 -1.31
C VAL A 72 18.03 -1.34 -0.87
N ASN A 73 19.00 -1.05 0.00
CA ASN A 73 19.95 -2.03 0.54
C ASN A 73 19.38 -2.78 1.76
N ARG A 74 18.13 -3.26 1.64
CA ARG A 74 17.37 -4.00 2.68
C ARG A 74 16.37 -4.92 2.01
N ASP A 75 15.94 -5.98 2.71
CA ASP A 75 14.90 -6.87 2.21
C ASP A 75 13.59 -6.11 2.01
N VAL A 76 12.87 -6.48 0.96
CA VAL A 76 11.68 -5.77 0.50
C VAL A 76 10.52 -6.75 0.49
N THR A 77 9.52 -6.47 1.30
CA THR A 77 8.24 -7.17 1.23
C THR A 77 7.34 -6.45 0.23
N LEU A 78 6.95 -7.16 -0.83
CA LEU A 78 6.22 -6.60 -1.97
C LEU A 78 4.75 -7.01 -1.98
N VAL A 79 3.88 -6.01 -1.90
CA VAL A 79 2.46 -6.12 -2.24
C VAL A 79 2.24 -5.52 -3.62
N ILE A 80 1.60 -6.28 -4.51
CA ILE A 80 1.18 -5.80 -5.82
C ILE A 80 -0.35 -5.72 -5.82
N MET A 81 -0.89 -4.57 -6.17
CA MET A 81 -2.32 -4.39 -6.42
C MET A 81 -2.53 -3.85 -7.83
N ARG A 82 -3.71 -4.09 -8.37
CA ARG A 82 -4.22 -3.45 -9.59
C ARG A 82 -5.17 -2.32 -9.21
N ARG A 83 -5.48 -1.45 -10.16
CA ARG A 83 -6.51 -0.42 -10.00
C ARG A 83 -7.81 -1.02 -9.48
N GLY A 84 -8.25 -2.13 -10.07
CA GLY A 84 -9.46 -2.83 -9.62
C GLY A 84 -9.41 -3.28 -8.16
N ASP A 85 -8.23 -3.56 -7.58
CA ASP A 85 -8.09 -4.06 -6.21
C ASP A 85 -8.17 -2.93 -5.16
N ILE A 86 -7.92 -1.67 -5.56
CA ILE A 86 -8.14 -0.50 -4.69
C ILE A 86 -9.59 0.02 -4.77
N HIS A 87 -10.41 -0.50 -5.69
CA HIS A 87 -11.85 -0.27 -5.72
C HIS A 87 -12.58 -1.47 -5.09
N GLY A 88 -13.58 -1.21 -4.25
CA GLY A 88 -14.43 -2.28 -3.68
C GLY A 88 -14.01 -2.79 -2.30
N ARG A 89 -14.11 -4.12 -2.08
CA ARG A 89 -13.92 -4.77 -0.77
C ARG A 89 -12.45 -4.85 -0.37
N TRP A 90 -12.03 -3.92 0.49
CA TRP A 90 -10.68 -3.94 1.05
C TRP A 90 -10.49 -4.99 2.13
N SER A 91 -9.36 -5.69 2.04
CA SER A 91 -8.86 -6.52 3.14
C SER A 91 -8.31 -5.63 4.28
N SER A 92 -8.15 -6.20 5.47
CA SER A 92 -7.49 -5.50 6.58
C SER A 92 -6.09 -5.01 6.22
N LEU A 93 -5.36 -5.76 5.38
CA LEU A 93 -4.05 -5.34 4.88
C LEU A 93 -4.16 -4.12 3.96
N ALA A 94 -5.12 -4.11 3.02
CA ALA A 94 -5.35 -2.95 2.15
C ALA A 94 -5.71 -1.69 2.96
N ILE A 95 -6.57 -1.82 3.97
CA ILE A 95 -6.90 -0.73 4.90
C ILE A 95 -5.64 -0.26 5.64
N ASN A 96 -4.82 -1.18 6.19
CA ASN A 96 -3.57 -0.83 6.87
C ASN A 96 -2.59 -0.10 5.96
N ILE A 97 -2.42 -0.56 4.72
CA ILE A 97 -1.54 0.07 3.72
C ILE A 97 -2.01 1.50 3.46
N ALA A 98 -3.29 1.69 3.15
CA ALA A 98 -3.84 3.01 2.86
C ALA A 98 -3.85 3.93 4.09
N TRP A 99 -4.10 3.41 5.28
CA TRP A 99 -4.14 4.19 6.50
C TRP A 99 -2.74 4.73 6.85
N ASP A 100 -1.76 3.82 6.99
CA ASP A 100 -0.40 4.20 7.40
C ASP A 100 0.41 4.81 6.25
N GLY A 101 0.22 4.33 5.03
CA GLY A 101 1.24 4.41 3.99
C GLY A 101 1.64 5.81 3.53
N VAL A 102 2.91 5.98 3.18
CA VAL A 102 3.47 7.19 2.58
C VAL A 102 3.54 6.99 1.07
N ILE A 103 2.87 7.86 0.32
CA ILE A 103 2.94 7.85 -1.14
C ILE A 103 4.34 8.31 -1.55
N ILE A 104 5.04 7.48 -2.33
CA ILE A 104 6.36 7.80 -2.89
C ILE A 104 6.19 8.46 -4.26
N CYS A 105 5.37 7.86 -5.12
CA CYS A 105 4.96 8.44 -6.39
C CYS A 105 3.55 7.98 -6.76
N ASP A 106 2.78 8.85 -7.41
CA ASP A 106 1.38 8.61 -7.79
C ASP A 106 1.08 9.35 -9.09
N ARG A 107 1.01 8.63 -10.21
CA ARG A 107 0.91 9.25 -11.54
C ARG A 107 -0.48 9.81 -11.85
N GLN A 108 -1.53 9.14 -11.37
CA GLN A 108 -2.92 9.44 -11.74
C GLN A 108 -3.80 9.79 -10.54
N GLY A 109 -3.21 9.92 -9.35
CA GLY A 109 -3.92 10.24 -8.11
C GLY A 109 -4.63 9.03 -7.49
N GLU A 110 -4.31 7.81 -7.93
CA GLU A 110 -5.01 6.57 -7.55
C GLU A 110 -4.67 6.18 -6.11
N LEU A 111 -3.40 6.34 -5.72
CA LEU A 111 -2.98 6.08 -4.34
C LEU A 111 -3.50 7.14 -3.38
N ARG A 112 -3.53 8.41 -3.81
CA ARG A 112 -4.16 9.49 -3.04
C ARG A 112 -5.63 9.23 -2.81
N TRP A 113 -6.37 8.92 -3.87
CA TRP A 113 -7.79 8.57 -3.79
C TRP A 113 -7.99 7.36 -2.88
N PHE A 114 -7.18 6.31 -3.00
CA PHE A 114 -7.28 5.12 -2.17
C PHE A 114 -7.10 5.45 -0.67
N LYS A 115 -6.11 6.28 -0.30
CA LYS A 115 -5.94 6.75 1.08
C LYS A 115 -7.19 7.50 1.58
N GLU A 116 -7.68 8.46 0.79
CA GLU A 116 -8.85 9.27 1.16
C GLU A 116 -10.11 8.42 1.34
N ALA A 117 -10.34 7.48 0.41
CA ALA A 117 -11.49 6.59 0.45
C ALA A 117 -11.45 5.64 1.66
N VAL A 118 -10.26 5.16 2.05
CA VAL A 118 -10.08 4.37 3.27
C VAL A 118 -10.31 5.20 4.53
N VAL A 119 -9.83 6.45 4.59
CA VAL A 119 -10.08 7.35 5.72
C VAL A 119 -11.58 7.61 5.89
N GLU A 120 -12.29 7.87 4.79
CA GLU A 120 -13.74 8.06 4.82
C GLU A 120 -14.46 6.79 5.29
N PHE A 121 -14.04 5.63 4.79
CA PHE A 121 -14.60 4.33 5.19
C PHE A 121 -14.41 4.05 6.69
N VAL A 122 -13.19 4.24 7.22
CA VAL A 122 -12.89 4.09 8.64
C VAL A 122 -13.79 5.01 9.48
N ARG A 123 -13.96 6.27 9.07
CA ARG A 123 -14.83 7.22 9.77
C ARG A 123 -16.30 6.80 9.71
N ARG A 124 -16.79 6.44 8.52
CA ARG A 124 -18.21 6.14 8.28
C ARG A 124 -18.65 4.87 8.99
N GLU A 125 -17.83 3.83 8.97
CA GLU A 125 -18.14 2.56 9.64
C GLU A 125 -17.75 2.56 11.13
N ASN A 126 -17.18 3.65 11.63
CA ASN A 126 -16.68 3.82 12.99
C ASN A 126 -15.69 2.71 13.38
N LEU A 127 -14.68 2.53 12.53
CA LEU A 127 -13.68 1.50 12.72
C LEU A 127 -12.64 1.94 13.77
N VAL A 128 -12.35 1.03 14.67
CA VAL A 128 -11.30 1.15 15.67
C VAL A 128 -10.20 0.17 15.30
N ARG A 129 -8.96 0.68 15.31
CA ARG A 129 -7.78 -0.14 15.06
C ARG A 129 -7.35 -0.80 16.35
N TYR A 130 -7.12 -2.10 16.32
CA TYR A 130 -6.56 -2.86 17.43
C TYR A 130 -5.22 -3.50 17.04
N ARG A 131 -4.40 -3.80 18.04
CA ARG A 131 -3.14 -4.51 17.88
C ARG A 131 -3.27 -5.92 18.43
N THR A 132 -2.93 -6.92 17.65
CA THR A 132 -2.92 -8.32 18.07
C THR A 132 -1.71 -8.61 18.96
N ARG A 133 -1.74 -9.73 19.70
CA ARG A 133 -0.62 -10.17 20.54
C ARG A 133 0.67 -10.42 19.76
N ASP A 134 0.55 -10.85 18.50
CA ASP A 134 1.68 -11.04 17.58
C ASP A 134 2.11 -9.74 16.87
N GLY A 135 1.59 -8.59 17.30
CA GLY A 135 2.03 -7.26 16.87
C GLY A 135 1.45 -6.77 15.54
N LYS A 136 0.52 -7.53 14.93
CA LYS A 136 -0.21 -7.12 13.72
C LYS A 136 -1.33 -6.13 14.07
N TYR A 137 -1.83 -5.46 13.04
CA TYR A 137 -2.93 -4.52 13.17
C TYR A 137 -4.18 -5.03 12.47
N GLY A 138 -5.29 -4.97 13.20
CA GLY A 138 -6.62 -5.27 12.70
C GLY A 138 -7.57 -4.09 12.89
N TRP A 139 -8.77 -4.25 12.33
CA TRP A 139 -9.85 -3.27 12.42
C TRP A 139 -11.10 -3.97 12.93
N GLU A 140 -11.86 -3.29 13.76
CA GLU A 140 -13.17 -3.73 14.23
C GLU A 140 -14.11 -2.53 14.29
N ARG A 141 -15.42 -2.77 14.25
CA ARG A 141 -16.39 -1.68 14.45
C ARG A 141 -16.52 -1.41 15.95
N ALA A 142 -16.53 -0.14 16.34
CA ALA A 142 -16.74 0.23 17.74
C ALA A 142 -18.09 -0.28 18.30
N ASP A 143 -19.08 -0.50 17.43
CA ASP A 143 -20.40 -1.02 17.79
C ASP A 143 -20.49 -2.55 17.84
N GLY A 144 -19.36 -3.25 17.69
CA GLY A 144 -19.26 -4.72 17.74
C GLY A 144 -19.89 -5.44 16.55
N LYS A 145 -20.40 -4.72 15.54
CA LYS A 145 -20.97 -5.37 14.35
C LYS A 145 -19.87 -5.97 13.46
N PRO A 146 -20.17 -7.05 12.70
CA PRO A 146 -19.24 -7.60 11.73
C PRO A 146 -18.86 -6.59 10.65
N LEU A 147 -17.60 -6.61 10.22
CA LEU A 147 -17.13 -5.88 9.03
C LEU A 147 -17.75 -6.39 7.72
N ILE A 148 -18.39 -7.57 7.74
CA ILE A 148 -18.86 -8.33 6.57
C ILE A 148 -20.06 -7.68 5.84
N HIS A 149 -20.72 -6.66 6.41
CA HIS A 149 -21.96 -6.09 5.85
C HIS A 149 -21.93 -4.63 5.40
N THR A 150 -20.77 -4.00 5.29
CA THR A 150 -20.69 -2.69 4.64
C THR A 150 -19.48 -2.56 3.74
N VAL A 151 -19.52 -3.15 2.56
CA VAL A 151 -18.74 -2.62 1.44
C VAL A 151 -19.62 -2.68 0.20
N ARG A 152 -20.41 -1.63 0.00
CA ARG A 152 -20.84 -1.25 -1.35
C ARG A 152 -19.61 -0.70 -2.05
N ASP A 153 -19.48 -1.01 -3.34
CA ASP A 153 -18.32 -0.70 -4.14
C ASP A 153 -17.93 0.79 -4.02
N HIS A 154 -16.79 1.08 -3.39
CA HIS A 154 -16.19 2.42 -3.45
C HIS A 154 -15.55 2.59 -4.82
N VAL A 155 -16.40 2.97 -5.76
CA VAL A 155 -16.00 3.35 -7.11
C VAL A 155 -15.73 4.85 -7.12
N ARG A 156 -14.64 5.27 -7.76
CA ARG A 156 -14.34 6.69 -7.94
C ARG A 156 -15.53 7.33 -8.68
N PRO A 157 -16.09 8.47 -8.22
CA PRO A 157 -17.33 9.01 -8.79
C PRO A 157 -17.26 9.32 -10.30
N ASN A 158 -16.07 9.53 -10.86
CA ASN A 158 -15.85 9.86 -12.27
C ASN A 158 -14.46 9.35 -12.73
N GLY A 159 -14.31 8.04 -12.96
CA GLY A 159 -13.14 7.44 -13.61
C GLY A 159 -13.43 7.09 -15.06
#